data_AF-Q2FPL1-F1
#
_entry.id   AF-Q2FPL1-F1
#
_cell.length_a   1.000
_cell.length_b   1.000
_cell.length_c   1.000
_cell.angle_alpha   90.00
_cell.angle_beta   90.00
_cell.angle_gamma   90.00
#
_symmetry.space_group_name_H-M   'P 1'
#
loop_
_entity.id
_entity.type
_entity.pdbx_description
1 polymer ?
#
loop_
_entity_poly.entity_id
_entity_poly.type
_entity_poly.pdbx_seq_one_letter_code
_entity_poly.pdbx_strand_id
1 'polypeptide(L)'
;MSEKVVYNFQKTDVIPPCHSMSRSEILKVLSEIIRLCCKKTSGEGRIRDPEADKIRIQYLRTAIMAASTALAGLKDLQLDEIETRLSKLEEGNHDSI
;
A
#
# COMPACT_ATOMS: atom_id res chain seq x y z
N MET A 1 29.44 -7.77 26.66
CA MET A 1 28.52 -8.90 26.40
C MET A 1 27.33 -8.34 25.65
N SER A 2 27.26 -8.60 24.35
CA SER A 2 26.24 -8.00 23.47
C SER A 2 24.93 -8.77 23.58
N GLU A 3 23.90 -8.07 24.05
CA GLU A 3 22.53 -8.56 24.17
C GLU A 3 21.96 -8.85 22.78
N LYS A 4 21.61 -10.12 22.53
CA LYS A 4 20.90 -10.54 21.32
C LYS A 4 19.46 -10.00 21.40
N VAL A 5 19.16 -8.96 20.64
CA VAL A 5 17.79 -8.54 20.39
C VAL A 5 17.15 -9.55 19.44
N VAL A 6 16.51 -10.57 20.01
CA VAL A 6 15.66 -11.51 19.29
C VAL A 6 14.38 -10.76 18.90
N TYR A 7 14.26 -10.41 17.62
CA TYR A 7 12.99 -9.91 17.08
C TYR A 7 12.01 -11.09 17.00
N ASN A 8 11.24 -11.30 18.07
CA ASN A 8 10.08 -12.16 18.05
C ASN A 8 9.03 -11.53 17.13
N PHE A 9 8.90 -12.05 15.91
CA PHE A 9 7.71 -11.85 15.09
C PHE A 9 6.57 -12.59 15.81
N GLN A 10 5.88 -11.87 16.70
CA GLN A 10 4.71 -12.42 17.36
C GLN A 10 3.68 -12.80 16.29
N LYS A 11 3.30 -14.06 16.33
CA LYS A 11 2.19 -14.68 15.60
C LYS A 11 0.88 -14.12 16.14
N THR A 12 0.63 -12.84 15.95
CA THR A 12 -0.69 -12.24 16.11
C THR A 12 -1.30 -12.20 14.72
N ASP A 13 -1.84 -13.34 14.30
CA ASP A 13 -2.74 -13.48 13.17
C ASP A 13 -4.07 -12.77 13.48
N VAL A 14 -4.01 -11.46 13.74
CA VAL A 14 -5.18 -10.60 13.62
C VAL A 14 -5.08 -9.99 12.24
N ILE A 15 -5.46 -10.79 11.23
CA ILE A 15 -5.94 -10.19 9.98
C ILE A 15 -7.05 -9.25 10.44
N PRO A 16 -6.92 -7.92 10.26
CA PRO A 16 -7.99 -7.02 10.65
C PRO A 16 -9.27 -7.55 10.01
N PRO A 17 -10.40 -7.66 10.75
CA PRO A 17 -11.65 -8.05 10.12
C PRO A 17 -11.81 -7.18 8.88
N CYS A 18 -12.12 -7.79 7.74
CA CYS A 18 -12.47 -7.09 6.51
C CYS A 18 -13.81 -6.38 6.71
N HIS A 19 -13.88 -5.50 7.70
CA HIS A 19 -14.80 -4.39 7.73
C HIS A 19 -14.66 -3.68 6.39
N SER A 20 -15.79 -3.22 5.84
CA SER A 20 -15.87 -2.53 4.56
C SER A 20 -15.01 -1.26 4.58
N MET A 21 -13.70 -1.41 4.41
CA MET A 21 -12.78 -0.30 4.29
C MET A 21 -13.11 0.40 2.99
N SER A 22 -13.32 1.70 3.07
CA SER A 22 -13.41 2.52 1.87
C SER A 22 -12.13 2.43 1.07
N ARG A 23 -12.21 2.65 -0.24
CA ARG A 23 -11.04 2.66 -1.14
C ARG A 23 -9.95 3.61 -0.64
N SER A 24 -10.34 4.76 -0.05
CA SER A 24 -9.39 5.71 0.55
C SER A 24 -8.63 5.12 1.74
N GLU A 25 -9.32 4.38 2.61
CA GLU A 25 -8.68 3.71 3.76
C GLU A 25 -7.72 2.61 3.31
N ILE A 26 -8.10 1.86 2.27
CA ILE A 26 -7.22 0.83 1.67
C ILE A 26 -5.95 1.50 1.12
N LEU A 27 -6.07 2.60 0.38
CA LEU A 27 -4.90 3.33 -0.15
C LEU A 27 -3.99 3.88 0.96
N LYS A 28 -4.57 4.36 2.07
CA LYS A 28 -3.79 4.81 3.23
C LYS A 28 -2.99 3.65 3.84
N VAL A 29 -3.63 2.51 4.08
CA VAL A 29 -2.94 1.32 4.62
C VAL A 29 -1.84 0.84 3.69
N LEU A 30 -2.09 0.79 2.38
CA LEU A 30 -1.07 0.41 1.40
C LEU A 30 0.12 1.39 1.42
N SER A 31 -0.13 2.69 1.53
CA SER A 31 0.93 3.70 1.67
C SER A 31 1.78 3.49 2.92
N GLU A 32 1.16 3.17 4.06
CA GLU A 32 1.86 2.88 5.31
C GLU A 32 2.72 1.61 5.21
N ILE A 33 2.19 0.56 4.58
CA ILE A 33 2.93 -0.68 4.32
C ILE A 33 4.16 -0.41 3.45
N ILE A 34 4.01 0.35 2.36
CA ILE A 34 5.12 0.73 1.48
C ILE A 34 6.18 1.49 2.27
N ARG A 35 5.77 2.51 3.04
CA ARG A 35 6.69 3.31 3.86
C ARG A 35 7.46 2.45 4.87
N LEU A 36 6.77 1.54 5.55
CA LEU A 36 7.39 0.64 6.53
C LEU A 36 8.41 -0.29 5.86
N CYS A 37 8.03 -0.92 4.74
CA CYS A 37 8.92 -1.82 4.01
C CYS A 37 10.16 -1.08 3.49
N CYS A 38 9.99 0.10 2.91
CA CYS A 38 11.10 0.95 2.45
C CYS A 38 12.03 1.38 3.60
N LYS A 39 11.49 1.69 4.78
CA LYS A 39 12.31 2.01 5.97
C LYS A 39 13.14 0.82 6.46
N LYS A 40 12.64 -0.40 6.32
CA LYS A 40 13.34 -1.64 6.73
C LYS A 40 14.41 -2.06 5.72
N THR A 41 14.28 -1.65 4.46
CA THR A 41 15.21 -1.98 3.37
C THR A 41 16.25 -0.88 3.13
N SER A 42 15.93 0.36 3.47
CA SER A 42 16.74 1.57 3.23
C SER A 42 16.74 2.51 4.46
N GLY A 43 17.90 3.09 4.80
CA GLY A 43 18.02 4.13 5.85
C GLY A 43 18.34 3.63 7.26
N GLU A 44 17.91 4.39 8.28
CA GLU A 44 18.26 4.23 9.70
C GLU A 44 17.67 2.96 10.37
N GLY A 45 16.74 2.28 9.69
CA GLY A 45 16.19 0.98 10.07
C GLY A 45 16.63 -0.18 9.17
N ARG A 46 17.64 0.05 8.32
CA ARG A 46 18.18 -0.94 7.38
C ARG A 46 18.68 -2.15 8.14
N ILE A 47 18.18 -3.30 7.75
CA ILE A 47 18.73 -4.59 8.15
C ILE A 47 20.16 -4.70 7.57
N ARG A 48 21.17 -4.74 8.43
CA ARG A 48 22.61 -4.75 8.05
C ARG A 48 23.26 -6.13 8.11
N ASP A 49 22.54 -7.13 8.61
CA ASP A 49 23.02 -8.50 8.72
C ASP A 49 23.01 -9.20 7.34
N PRO A 50 24.15 -9.72 6.85
CA PRO A 50 24.23 -10.47 5.59
C PRO A 50 23.27 -11.66 5.52
N GLU A 51 22.99 -12.33 6.64
CA GLU A 51 22.04 -13.45 6.68
C GLU A 51 20.57 -13.00 6.59
N ALA A 52 20.33 -11.70 6.74
CA ALA A 52 19.02 -11.09 6.70
C ALA A 52 18.67 -10.47 5.34
N ASP A 53 19.49 -10.71 4.31
CA ASP A 53 19.18 -10.35 2.92
C ASP A 53 17.89 -11.01 2.41
N LYS A 54 17.60 -12.25 2.84
CA LYS A 54 16.31 -12.91 2.55
C LYS A 54 15.12 -12.11 3.09
N ILE A 55 15.27 -11.56 4.30
CA ILE A 55 14.22 -10.75 4.95
C ILE A 55 14.06 -9.42 4.20
N ARG A 56 15.17 -8.79 3.80
CA ARG A 56 15.13 -7.56 2.97
C ARG A 56 14.43 -7.78 1.64
N ILE A 57 14.74 -8.88 0.96
CA ILE A 57 14.08 -9.26 -0.30
C ILE A 57 12.58 -9.44 -0.06
N GLN A 58 12.18 -10.06 1.06
CA GLN A 58 10.77 -10.21 1.39
C GLN A 58 10.07 -8.86 1.58
N TYR A 59 10.67 -7.92 2.32
CA TYR A 59 10.12 -6.57 2.47
C TYR A 59 10.03 -5.82 1.13
N LEU A 60 11.04 -5.95 0.26
CA LEU A 60 11.00 -5.34 -1.08
C LEU A 60 9.85 -5.92 -1.93
N ARG A 61 9.66 -7.25 -1.91
CA ARG A 61 8.54 -7.90 -2.61
C ARG A 61 7.20 -7.41 -2.09
N THR A 62 7.04 -7.34 -0.77
CA THR A 62 5.82 -6.79 -0.14
C THR A 62 5.59 -5.33 -0.53
N ALA A 63 6.63 -4.49 -0.55
CA ALA A 63 6.52 -3.10 -0.99
C ALA A 63 6.07 -3.00 -2.46
N ILE A 64 6.64 -3.82 -3.35
CA ILE A 64 6.27 -3.85 -4.77
C ILE A 64 4.80 -4.28 -4.94
N MET A 65 4.37 -5.33 -4.23
CA MET A 65 2.98 -5.78 -4.28
C MET A 65 2.01 -4.70 -3.79
N ALA A 66 2.30 -4.08 -2.65
CA ALA A 66 1.48 -3.00 -2.10
C ALA A 66 1.43 -1.79 -3.04
N ALA A 67 2.55 -1.41 -3.66
CA ALA A 67 2.61 -0.32 -4.63
C ALA A 67 1.78 -0.60 -5.89
N SER A 68 1.86 -1.81 -6.43
CA SER A 68 1.05 -2.23 -7.59
C SER A 68 -0.44 -2.18 -7.29
N THR A 69 -0.86 -2.65 -6.11
CA THR A 69 -2.27 -2.59 -5.67
C THR A 69 -2.71 -1.14 -5.46
N ALA A 70 -1.88 -0.30 -4.85
CA ALA A 70 -2.21 1.12 -4.66
C ALA A 70 -2.37 1.84 -6.00
N LEU A 71 -1.50 1.53 -6.97
CA LEU A 71 -1.59 2.10 -8.32
C LEU A 71 -2.88 1.69 -9.03
N ALA A 72 -3.32 0.44 -8.89
CA ALA A 72 -4.61 0.00 -9.43
C ALA A 72 -5.77 0.80 -8.82
N GLY A 73 -5.82 0.91 -7.48
CA GLY A 73 -6.87 1.69 -6.82
C GLY A 73 -6.88 3.19 -7.15
N LEU A 74 -5.70 3.77 -7.43
CA LEU A 74 -5.59 5.15 -7.91
C LEU A 74 -6.10 5.31 -9.34
N LYS A 75 -5.85 4.33 -10.22
CA LYS A 75 -6.39 4.33 -11.59
C LYS A 75 -7.91 4.22 -11.57
N ASP A 76 -8.47 3.39 -10.69
CA ASP A 76 -9.92 3.29 -10.52
C ASP A 76 -10.53 4.64 -10.09
N LEU A 77 -9.88 5.39 -9.19
CA LEU A 77 -10.32 6.73 -8.82
C LEU A 77 -10.28 7.71 -9.99
N GLN A 78 -9.24 7.64 -10.82
CA GLN A 78 -9.14 8.48 -12.01
C GLN A 78 -10.22 8.14 -13.04
N LEU A 79 -10.57 6.85 -13.20
CA LEU A 79 -11.66 6.42 -14.06
C LEU A 79 -13.00 6.97 -13.56
N ASP A 80 -13.32 6.80 -12.26
CA ASP A 80 -14.56 7.32 -11.67
C ASP A 80 -14.68 8.85 -11.86
N GLU A 81 -13.57 9.59 -11.72
CA GLU A 81 -13.54 11.04 -11.94
C GLU A 81 -13.79 11.40 -13.42
N ILE A 82 -13.17 10.67 -14.35
CA ILE A 82 -13.37 10.87 -15.79
C ILE A 82 -14.82 10.58 -16.19
N GLU A 83 -15.39 9.48 -15.71
CA GLU A 83 -16.79 9.11 -15.95
C GLU A 83 -17.73 10.19 -15.42
N THR A 84 -17.51 10.67 -14.19
CA THR A 84 -18.31 11.76 -13.60
C THR A 84 -18.23 13.03 -14.43
N ARG A 85 -17.07 13.36 -14.98
CA ARG A 85 -16.88 14.55 -15.84
C ARG A 85 -17.54 14.37 -17.20
N LEU A 86 -17.47 13.19 -17.78
CA LEU A 86 -18.13 12.86 -19.05
C LEU A 86 -19.65 12.97 -18.91
N SER A 87 -20.25 12.35 -17.89
CA SER A 87 -21.71 12.43 -17.69
C SER A 87 -22.19 13.88 -17.56
N LYS A 88 -21.47 14.74 -16.83
CA LYS A 88 -21.82 16.17 -16.72
C LYS A 88 -21.77 16.91 -18.05
N LEU A 89 -20.80 16.58 -18.89
CA LEU A 89 -20.67 17.18 -20.22
C LEU A 89 -21.78 16.68 -21.17
N GLU A 90 -22.11 15.40 -21.10
CA GLU A 90 -23.17 14.79 -21.89
C GLU A 90 -24.56 15.30 -21.48
N GLU A 91 -24.84 15.42 -20.19
CA GLU A 91 -26.07 16.01 -19.65
C GLU A 91 -26.25 17.46 -20.16
N GLY A 92 -25.20 18.30 -20.05
CA GLY A 92 -25.26 19.69 -20.54
C GLY A 92 -25.41 19.81 -22.06
N ASN A 93 -24.97 18.80 -22.82
CA ASN A 93 -25.12 18.76 -24.27
C ASN A 93 -26.52 18.26 -24.70
N HIS A 94 -27.19 17.47 -23.85
CA HIS A 94 -28.51 16.91 -24.11
C HIS A 94 -29.66 17.89 -23.81
N ASP A 95 -29.44 18.87 -22.92
CA ASP A 95 -30.38 19.97 -22.62
C ASP A 95 -30.36 21.10 -23.66
N SER A 96 -29.48 21.01 -24.66
CA SER A 96 -29.26 22.02 -25.70
C SER A 96 -29.92 21.70 -27.06
N ILE A 97 -30.78 20.67 -27.12
CA ILE A 97 -31.53 20.24 -28.32
C ILE A 97 -33.04 20.28 -28.07
#